data_AF-A0A436GZG2-F1
#
_entry.id   AF-A0A436GZG2-F1
#
_cell.length_a   1.000
_cell.length_b   1.000
_cell.length_c   1.000
_cell.angle_alpha   90.00
_cell.angle_beta   90.00
_cell.angle_gamma   90.00
#
_symmetry.space_group_name_H-M   'P 1'
#
loop_
_entity.id
_entity.type
_entity.pdbx_description
1 polymer ?
#
loop_
_entity_poly.entity_id
_entity_poly.type
_entity_poly.pdbx_seq_one_letter_code
_entity_poly.pdbx_strand_id
1 'polypeptide(L)'
;MNEIDPARRFSAEAVRKFDGPADGDTPSGMNDVARQVASQYRRDTMSPIMVSGVLRMVEFGLLFLSGLAVYFHYVGFFNYLAWQYPVTIAAGSFLAVVLLDVTDCYQIVALMRPIANFGRVLLVWAGTFALMALTAFVMKMSQDYSRLLFGSWFVIGFVLIFGLRLVMSKLIRAWARDGRMERRAVIVGGGKAAEILIRSVEK
;
A
#
# COMPACT_ATOMS: atom_id res chain seq x y z
N MET A 1 -8.39 18.60 -67.94
CA MET A 1 -7.20 18.78 -67.09
C MET A 1 -7.66 19.63 -65.91
N ASN A 2 -8.06 19.03 -64.79
CA ASN A 2 -8.47 19.78 -63.60
C ASN A 2 -7.26 19.94 -62.68
N GLU A 3 -6.81 21.18 -62.52
CA GLU A 3 -5.75 21.53 -61.57
C GLU A 3 -6.26 21.32 -60.14
N ILE A 4 -5.62 20.39 -59.42
CA ILE A 4 -5.89 20.13 -58.01
C ILE A 4 -4.91 20.99 -57.21
N ASP A 5 -5.39 22.13 -56.71
CA ASP A 5 -4.65 23.04 -55.85
C ASP A 5 -4.28 22.36 -54.51
N PRO A 6 -2.97 22.15 -54.20
CA PRO A 6 -2.53 21.42 -53.01
C PRO A 6 -2.85 22.14 -51.69
N ALA A 7 -3.03 23.46 -51.72
CA ALA A 7 -3.20 24.27 -50.51
C ALA A 7 -4.57 24.09 -49.83
N ARG A 8 -5.58 23.58 -50.56
CA ARG A 8 -6.94 23.36 -50.04
C ARG A 8 -7.18 21.97 -49.45
N ARG A 9 -6.20 21.07 -49.49
CA ARG A 9 -6.33 19.70 -48.93
C ARG A 9 -6.45 19.66 -47.40
N PHE A 10 -6.04 20.72 -46.70
CA PHE A 10 -5.97 20.75 -45.23
C PHE A 10 -6.81 21.89 -44.60
N SER A 11 -7.81 22.43 -45.31
CA SER A 11 -8.70 23.45 -44.74
C SER A 11 -9.69 22.84 -43.75
N ALA A 12 -10.10 23.61 -42.75
CA ALA A 12 -11.10 23.19 -41.75
C ALA A 12 -12.45 22.78 -42.38
N GLU A 13 -12.78 23.34 -43.54
CA GLU A 13 -13.96 22.93 -44.32
C GLU A 13 -13.80 21.57 -45.00
N ALA A 14 -12.60 21.23 -45.48
CA ALA A 14 -12.33 19.92 -46.08
C ALA A 14 -12.39 18.78 -45.04
N VAL A 15 -11.98 19.05 -43.81
CA VAL A 15 -12.07 18.10 -42.67
C VAL A 15 -13.52 17.93 -42.20
N ARG A 16 -14.33 18.98 -42.24
CA ARG A 16 -15.77 18.90 -41.89
C ARG A 16 -16.62 18.19 -42.94
N LYS A 17 -16.17 18.16 -44.20
CA LYS A 17 -16.91 17.59 -45.33
C LYS A 17 -16.45 16.19 -45.73
N PHE A 18 -15.55 15.58 -44.97
CA PHE A 18 -15.09 14.22 -45.18
C PHE A 18 -16.13 13.23 -44.61
N ASP A 19 -17.14 12.90 -45.41
CA ASP A 19 -17.95 11.70 -45.20
C ASP A 19 -17.11 10.48 -45.64
N GLY A 20 -16.34 9.94 -44.70
CA GLY A 20 -15.67 8.65 -44.88
C GLY A 20 -16.69 7.52 -45.08
N PRO A 21 -16.29 6.40 -45.71
CA PRO A 21 -17.22 5.32 -46.02
C PRO A 21 -17.90 4.81 -44.76
N ALA A 22 -19.23 4.77 -44.82
CA ALA A 22 -20.08 4.14 -43.82
C ALA A 22 -19.75 2.65 -43.72
N ASP A 23 -19.64 2.19 -42.48
CA ASP A 23 -19.68 0.81 -42.02
C ASP A 23 -18.60 -0.14 -42.58
N GLY A 24 -17.53 -0.27 -41.80
CA GLY A 24 -16.53 -1.31 -41.94
C GLY A 24 -16.12 -1.77 -40.55
N ASP A 25 -16.80 -2.82 -40.08
CA ASP A 25 -16.55 -3.57 -38.85
C ASP A 25 -15.15 -4.19 -38.84
N THR A 26 -14.13 -3.32 -38.73
CA THR A 26 -12.75 -3.72 -38.47
C THR A 26 -12.47 -3.42 -37.01
N PRO A 27 -12.15 -4.43 -36.19
CA PRO A 27 -11.75 -4.20 -34.82
C PRO A 27 -10.50 -3.34 -34.89
N SER A 28 -10.66 -2.06 -34.58
CA SER A 28 -9.62 -1.05 -34.70
C SER A 28 -8.56 -1.35 -33.64
N GLY A 29 -7.66 -2.26 -34.00
CA GLY A 29 -6.51 -2.61 -33.22
C GLY A 29 -5.76 -1.33 -32.90
N MET A 30 -5.50 -1.12 -31.62
CA MET A 30 -4.66 -0.04 -31.12
C MET A 30 -3.38 0.05 -31.99
N ASN A 31 -3.18 1.18 -32.66
CA ASN A 31 -2.02 1.43 -33.52
C ASN A 31 -0.74 1.02 -32.78
N ASP A 32 0.21 0.35 -33.45
CA ASP A 32 1.41 -0.19 -32.78
C ASP A 32 2.20 0.89 -32.05
N VAL A 33 2.21 2.11 -32.57
CA VAL A 33 2.79 3.30 -31.92
C VAL A 33 2.03 3.64 -30.63
N ALA A 34 0.70 3.61 -30.66
CA ALA A 34 -0.14 3.83 -29.48
C ALA A 34 0.10 2.75 -28.42
N ARG A 35 0.25 1.49 -28.85
CA ARG A 35 0.54 0.35 -27.98
C ARG A 35 1.94 0.44 -27.37
N GLN A 36 2.92 0.94 -28.12
CA GLN A 36 4.29 1.14 -27.67
C GLN A 36 4.41 2.32 -26.68
N VAL A 37 3.70 3.42 -26.93
CA VAL A 37 3.63 4.54 -25.97
C VAL A 37 2.88 4.12 -24.70
N ALA A 38 1.75 3.42 -24.83
CA ALA A 38 1.01 2.89 -23.68
C ALA A 38 1.84 1.89 -22.86
N SER A 39 2.65 1.04 -23.51
CA SER A 39 3.52 0.09 -22.81
C SER A 39 4.71 0.76 -22.12
N GLN A 40 5.22 1.89 -22.64
CA GLN A 40 6.23 2.70 -21.96
C GLN A 40 5.70 3.36 -20.68
N TYR A 41 4.42 3.72 -20.63
CA TYR A 41 3.76 4.25 -19.43
C TYR A 41 3.26 3.16 -18.47
N ARG A 42 3.20 1.90 -18.92
CA ARG A 42 2.91 0.72 -18.09
C ARG A 42 4.14 0.28 -17.29
N ARG A 43 4.87 1.22 -16.68
CA ARG A 43 5.95 0.86 -15.76
C ARG A 43 5.33 0.26 -14.50
N ASP A 44 5.90 -0.88 -14.10
CA ASP A 44 5.56 -1.70 -12.95
C ASP A 44 5.27 -0.85 -11.71
N THR A 45 3.99 -0.53 -11.54
CA THR A 45 3.50 -0.02 -10.28
C THR A 45 3.39 -1.26 -9.40
N MET A 46 4.37 -1.48 -8.52
CA MET A 46 4.21 -2.40 -7.39
C MET A 46 2.80 -2.17 -6.84
N SER A 47 1.92 -3.17 -6.98
CA SER A 47 0.53 -3.01 -6.63
C SER A 47 0.45 -2.49 -5.18
N PRO A 48 -0.37 -1.47 -4.88
CA PRO A 48 -0.63 -1.01 -3.51
C PRO A 48 -0.82 -2.16 -2.49
N ILE A 49 -1.38 -3.26 -2.97
CA ILE A 49 -1.64 -4.49 -2.24
C ILE A 49 -0.34 -5.26 -1.90
N MET A 50 0.64 -5.30 -2.80
CA MET A 50 1.95 -5.91 -2.51
C MET A 50 2.74 -5.09 -1.48
N VAL A 51 2.70 -3.76 -1.58
CA VAL A 51 3.43 -2.87 -0.65
C VAL A 51 2.88 -3.02 0.77
N SER A 52 1.55 -3.08 0.92
CA SER A 52 0.94 -3.32 2.23
C SER A 52 1.23 -4.72 2.76
N GLY A 53 1.23 -5.74 1.89
CA GLY A 53 1.58 -7.12 2.25
C GLY A 53 3.01 -7.26 2.77
N VAL A 54 3.98 -6.67 2.07
CA VAL A 54 5.40 -6.68 2.50
C VAL A 54 5.56 -5.94 3.83
N LEU A 55 4.89 -4.79 4.00
CA LEU A 55 4.97 -4.05 5.26
C LEU A 55 4.45 -4.85 6.45
N ARG A 56 3.36 -5.63 6.29
CA ARG A 56 2.85 -6.52 7.34
C ARG A 56 3.88 -7.55 7.76
N MET A 57 4.57 -8.16 6.79
CA MET A 57 5.62 -9.15 7.07
C MET A 57 6.81 -8.51 7.79
N VAL A 58 7.19 -7.29 7.40
CA VAL A 58 8.24 -6.52 8.08
C VAL A 58 7.80 -6.15 9.49
N GLU A 59 6.60 -5.62 9.71
CA GLU A 59 6.08 -5.29 11.05
C GLU A 59 6.00 -6.53 11.95
N PHE A 60 5.53 -7.66 11.41
CA PHE A 60 5.52 -8.94 12.12
C PHE A 60 6.94 -9.36 12.53
N GLY A 61 7.88 -9.37 11.59
CA GLY A 61 9.26 -9.76 11.85
C GLY A 61 9.94 -8.83 12.86
N LEU A 62 9.70 -7.52 12.75
CA LEU A 62 10.21 -6.50 13.68
C LEU A 62 9.72 -6.74 15.11
N LEU A 63 8.42 -7.01 15.29
CA LEU A 63 7.82 -7.30 16.59
C LEU A 63 8.29 -8.63 17.16
N PHE A 64 8.36 -9.66 16.32
CA PHE A 64 8.81 -10.98 16.74
C PHE A 64 10.27 -10.96 17.18
N LEU A 65 11.16 -10.39 16.36
CA LEU A 65 12.59 -10.30 16.65
C LEU A 65 12.86 -9.39 17.86
N SER A 66 12.14 -8.27 18.01
CA SER A 66 12.29 -7.41 19.18
C SER A 66 11.82 -8.10 20.46
N GLY A 67 10.71 -8.84 20.43
CA GLY A 67 10.27 -9.64 21.58
C GLY A 67 11.28 -10.71 21.95
N LEU A 68 11.85 -11.39 20.95
CA LEU A 68 12.88 -12.40 21.16
C LEU A 68 14.18 -11.81 21.72
N ALA A 69 14.60 -10.63 21.24
CA ALA A 69 15.76 -9.91 21.75
C ALA A 69 15.57 -9.50 23.22
N VAL A 70 14.39 -8.98 23.58
CA VAL A 70 14.05 -8.65 24.97
C VAL A 70 14.02 -9.91 25.84
N TYR A 71 13.46 -11.01 25.32
CA TYR A 71 13.46 -12.30 26.00
C TYR A 71 14.89 -12.77 26.32
N PHE A 72 15.78 -12.81 25.33
CA PHE A 72 17.16 -13.21 25.55
C PHE A 72 17.92 -12.27 26.48
N HIS A 73 17.64 -10.97 26.44
CA HIS A 73 18.29 -10.00 27.31
C HIS A 73 17.93 -10.18 28.79
N TYR A 74 16.65 -10.42 29.11
CA TYR A 74 16.18 -10.50 30.50
C TYR A 74 16.16 -11.91 31.09
N VAL A 75 15.83 -12.92 30.28
CA VAL A 75 15.61 -14.30 30.76
C VAL A 75 16.79 -15.21 30.42
N GLY A 76 17.65 -14.80 29.48
CA GLY A 76 18.75 -15.60 28.98
C GLY A 76 18.30 -16.70 28.01
N PHE A 77 19.25 -17.47 27.50
CA PHE A 77 18.99 -18.51 26.50
C PHE A 77 18.36 -19.76 27.13
N PHE A 78 17.14 -20.11 26.70
CA PHE A 78 16.45 -21.38 26.99
C PHE A 78 16.25 -21.76 28.47
N ASN A 79 16.43 -20.82 29.42
CA ASN A 79 16.39 -21.15 30.85
C ASN A 79 14.98 -21.24 31.45
N TYR A 80 14.02 -20.46 30.95
CA TYR A 80 12.68 -20.38 31.53
C TYR A 80 11.61 -20.21 30.45
N LEU A 81 10.59 -21.09 30.46
CA LEU A 81 9.47 -21.12 29.50
C LEU A 81 9.92 -21.03 28.02
N ALA A 82 10.95 -21.80 27.67
CA ALA A 82 11.67 -21.67 26.40
C ALA A 82 10.80 -21.84 25.13
N TRP A 83 9.67 -22.53 25.23
CA TRP A 83 8.72 -22.68 24.12
C TRP A 83 7.57 -21.67 24.20
N GLN A 84 7.10 -21.39 25.41
CA GLN A 84 5.94 -20.54 25.66
C GLN A 84 6.24 -19.08 25.31
N TYR A 85 7.44 -18.56 25.63
CA TYR A 85 7.80 -17.18 25.30
C TYR A 85 7.81 -16.93 23.78
N PRO A 86 8.54 -17.70 22.95
CA PRO A 86 8.52 -17.52 21.50
C PRO A 86 7.13 -17.65 20.90
N VAL A 87 6.32 -18.62 21.36
CA VAL A 87 4.95 -18.80 20.88
C VAL A 87 4.05 -17.62 21.24
N THR A 88 4.12 -17.12 22.47
CA THR A 88 3.35 -15.95 22.91
C THR A 88 3.79 -14.68 22.20
N ILE A 89 5.10 -14.50 21.94
CA ILE A 89 5.64 -13.37 21.17
C ILE A 89 5.17 -13.46 19.71
N ALA A 90 5.22 -14.64 19.09
CA ALA A 90 4.71 -14.85 17.73
C ALA A 90 3.20 -14.57 17.64
N ALA A 91 2.42 -15.11 18.57
CA ALA A 91 0.97 -14.90 18.63
C ALA A 91 0.62 -13.42 18.86
N GLY A 92 1.33 -12.73 19.77
CA GLY A 92 1.14 -11.31 20.03
C GLY A 92 1.51 -10.44 18.82
N SER A 93 2.62 -10.76 18.15
CA SER A 93 3.06 -10.06 16.93
C SER A 93 2.06 -10.26 15.79
N PHE A 94 1.57 -11.48 15.61
CA PHE A 94 0.54 -11.79 14.62
C PHE A 94 -0.77 -11.05 14.92
N LEU A 95 -1.23 -11.10 16.18
CA LEU A 95 -2.44 -10.41 16.62
C LEU A 95 -2.35 -8.90 16.39
N ALA A 96 -1.21 -8.27 16.70
CA ALA A 96 -0.99 -6.85 16.42
C ALA A 96 -1.13 -6.53 14.93
N VAL A 97 -0.48 -7.33 14.07
CA VAL A 97 -0.54 -7.13 12.61
C VAL A 97 -1.96 -7.31 12.08
N VAL A 98 -2.71 -8.31 12.56
CA VAL A 98 -4.11 -8.54 12.19
C VAL A 98 -5.00 -7.38 12.64
N LEU A 99 -4.84 -6.89 13.89
CA LEU A 99 -5.64 -5.76 14.37
C LEU A 99 -5.32 -4.47 13.63
N LEU A 100 -4.05 -4.23 13.29
CA LEU A 100 -3.67 -3.11 12.42
C LEU A 100 -4.29 -3.22 11.02
N ASP A 101 -4.52 -4.44 10.54
CA ASP A 101 -5.16 -4.69 9.25
C ASP A 101 -6.65 -4.44 9.28
N VAL A 102 -7.34 -5.02 10.26
CA VAL A 102 -8.78 -4.82 10.48
C VAL A 102 -9.11 -3.35 10.74
N THR A 103 -8.16 -2.58 11.29
CA THR A 103 -8.32 -1.14 11.50
C THR A 103 -7.85 -0.28 10.32
N ASP A 104 -7.66 -0.85 9.12
CA ASP A 104 -7.26 -0.09 7.92
C ASP A 104 -5.98 0.74 8.11
N CYS A 105 -5.15 0.40 9.09
CA CYS A 105 -3.91 1.11 9.35
C CYS A 105 -2.86 0.85 8.27
N TYR A 106 -3.11 -0.08 7.33
CA TYR A 106 -2.27 -0.35 6.15
C TYR A 106 -2.71 0.38 4.87
N GLN A 107 -3.77 1.19 4.91
CA GLN A 107 -4.17 1.99 3.75
C GLN A 107 -3.10 3.05 3.43
N ILE A 108 -2.85 3.30 2.14
CA ILE A 108 -1.82 4.28 1.71
C ILE A 108 -2.06 5.65 2.36
N VAL A 109 -3.31 6.10 2.41
CA VAL A 109 -3.69 7.38 3.02
C VAL A 109 -3.32 7.42 4.51
N ALA A 110 -3.48 6.30 5.22
CA ALA A 110 -3.14 6.18 6.63
C ALA A 110 -1.61 6.17 6.86
N LEU A 111 -0.86 5.44 6.02
CA LEU A 111 0.61 5.41 6.04
C LEU A 111 1.22 6.79 5.73
N MET A 112 0.57 7.58 4.86
CA MET A 112 1.05 8.93 4.57
C MET A 112 0.89 9.86 5.77
N ARG A 113 -0.01 9.60 6.73
CA ARG A 113 -0.25 10.47 7.89
C ARG A 113 -0.06 9.73 9.22
N PRO A 114 1.17 9.28 9.55
CA PRO A 114 1.43 8.46 10.73
C PRO A 114 1.15 9.19 12.04
N ILE A 115 1.46 10.49 12.13
CA ILE A 115 1.24 11.31 13.34
C ILE A 115 -0.26 11.46 13.63
N ALA A 116 -1.09 11.67 12.60
CA ALA A 116 -2.54 11.76 12.76
C ALA A 116 -3.14 10.42 13.21
N ASN A 117 -2.54 9.31 12.80
CA ASN A 117 -2.96 7.96 13.19
C ASN A 117 -2.28 7.44 14.47
N PHE A 118 -1.49 8.26 15.17
CA PHE A 118 -0.75 7.85 16.37
C PHE A 118 -1.68 7.24 17.42
N GLY A 119 -2.77 7.91 17.75
CA GLY A 119 -3.73 7.44 18.76
C GLY A 119 -4.38 6.10 18.37
N ARG A 120 -4.66 5.91 17.08
CA ARG A 120 -5.23 4.65 16.57
C ARG A 120 -4.24 3.50 16.66
N VAL A 121 -2.98 3.71 16.27
CA VAL A 121 -1.91 2.71 16.37
C VAL A 121 -1.64 2.36 17.84
N LEU A 122 -1.58 3.37 18.71
CA LEU A 122 -1.40 3.17 20.14
C LEU A 122 -2.55 2.38 20.76
N LEU A 123 -3.80 2.70 20.40
CA LEU A 123 -4.99 1.98 20.86
C LEU A 123 -4.96 0.52 20.41
N VAL A 124 -4.63 0.26 19.13
CA VAL A 124 -4.51 -1.11 18.61
C VAL A 124 -3.43 -1.89 19.35
N TRP A 125 -2.24 -1.29 19.55
CA TRP A 125 -1.14 -1.94 20.25
C TRP A 125 -1.46 -2.20 21.73
N ALA A 126 -2.04 -1.21 22.41
CA ALA A 126 -2.53 -1.38 23.78
C ALA A 126 -3.63 -2.45 23.85
N GLY A 127 -4.52 -2.51 22.86
CA GLY A 127 -5.54 -3.55 22.72
C GLY A 127 -4.95 -4.93 22.53
N THR A 128 -3.89 -5.08 21.74
CA THR A 128 -3.13 -6.35 21.62
C THR A 128 -2.61 -6.79 22.98
N PHE A 129 -1.96 -5.90 23.73
CA PHE A 129 -1.44 -6.20 25.06
C PHE A 129 -2.55 -6.51 26.07
N ALA A 130 -3.66 -5.79 26.02
CA ALA A 130 -4.82 -6.04 26.85
C ALA A 130 -5.40 -7.44 26.57
N LEU A 131 -5.52 -7.84 25.31
CA LEU A 131 -5.97 -9.18 24.93
C LEU A 131 -4.98 -10.25 25.39
N MET A 132 -3.69 -10.05 25.21
CA MET A 132 -2.67 -10.98 25.72
C MET A 132 -2.74 -11.14 27.24
N ALA A 133 -2.86 -10.04 27.97
CA ALA A 133 -2.99 -10.04 29.42
C ALA A 133 -4.28 -10.75 29.88
N LEU A 134 -5.40 -10.50 29.18
CA LEU A 134 -6.68 -11.17 29.44
C LEU A 134 -6.58 -12.67 29.18
N THR A 135 -5.99 -13.10 28.07
CA THR A 135 -5.77 -14.52 27.76
C THR A 135 -4.88 -15.17 28.81
N ALA A 136 -3.78 -14.53 29.20
CA ALA A 136 -2.89 -15.05 30.24
C ALA A 136 -3.57 -15.15 31.62
N PHE A 137 -4.46 -14.21 31.94
CA PHE A 137 -5.27 -14.25 33.15
C PHE A 137 -6.28 -15.40 33.14
N VAL A 138 -7.04 -15.56 32.06
CA VAL A 138 -8.03 -16.64 31.90
C VAL A 138 -7.37 -18.01 31.92
N MET A 139 -6.20 -18.15 31.28
CA MET A 139 -5.39 -19.39 31.32
C MET A 139 -4.67 -19.61 32.65
N LYS A 140 -4.78 -18.67 33.61
CA LYS A 140 -4.10 -18.72 34.91
C LYS A 140 -2.57 -18.75 34.84
N MET A 141 -1.98 -18.39 33.70
CA MET A 141 -0.53 -18.36 33.47
C MET A 141 0.09 -16.97 33.74
N SER A 142 -0.71 -15.97 34.13
CA SER A 142 -0.27 -14.58 34.30
C SER A 142 0.91 -14.38 35.28
N GLN A 143 1.08 -15.26 36.27
CA GLN A 143 2.17 -15.16 37.25
C GLN A 143 3.49 -15.76 36.75
N ASP A 144 3.43 -16.62 35.72
CA ASP A 144 4.61 -17.26 35.14
C ASP A 144 5.34 -16.31 34.17
N TYR A 145 4.67 -15.28 33.65
CA TYR A 145 5.28 -14.33 32.72
C TYR A 145 5.94 -13.16 33.46
N SER A 146 7.14 -12.77 33.00
CA SER A 146 7.84 -11.59 33.53
C SER A 146 7.12 -10.30 33.16
N ARG A 147 6.68 -9.55 34.18
CA ARG A 147 6.05 -8.22 34.02
C ARG A 147 7.01 -7.20 33.42
N LEU A 148 8.30 -7.30 33.74
CA LEU A 148 9.34 -6.43 33.18
C LEU A 148 9.54 -6.69 31.69
N LEU A 149 9.55 -7.95 31.26
CA LEU A 149 9.61 -8.30 29.84
C LEU A 149 8.37 -7.79 29.10
N PHE A 150 7.18 -8.01 29.68
CA PHE A 150 5.93 -7.52 29.11
C PHE A 150 5.93 -5.99 28.96
N GLY A 151 6.28 -5.25 30.01
CA GLY A 151 6.32 -3.78 29.97
C GLY A 151 7.42 -3.22 29.06
N SER A 152 8.61 -3.81 29.06
CA SER A 152 9.70 -3.37 28.17
C SER A 152 9.39 -3.65 26.70
N TRP A 153 8.82 -4.82 26.38
CA TRP A 153 8.40 -5.15 25.02
C TRP A 153 7.25 -4.26 24.54
N PHE A 154 6.32 -3.88 25.42
CA PHE A 154 5.28 -2.91 25.09
C PHE A 154 5.88 -1.58 24.58
N VAL A 155 6.85 -1.04 25.30
CA VAL A 155 7.49 0.25 24.94
C VAL A 155 8.35 0.10 23.68
N ILE A 156 9.23 -0.90 23.66
CA ILE A 156 10.16 -1.13 22.54
C ILE A 156 9.39 -1.45 21.25
N GLY A 157 8.42 -2.35 21.31
CA GLY A 157 7.58 -2.72 20.18
C GLY A 157 6.81 -1.53 19.62
N PHE A 158 6.24 -0.68 20.48
CA PHE A 158 5.55 0.53 20.03
C PHE A 158 6.48 1.50 19.31
N VAL A 159 7.65 1.80 19.90
CA VAL A 159 8.65 2.69 19.29
C VAL A 159 9.10 2.15 17.94
N LEU A 160 9.30 0.84 17.83
CA LEU A 160 9.72 0.19 16.59
C LEU A 160 8.64 0.26 15.50
N ILE A 161 7.38 -0.11 15.79
CA ILE A 161 6.26 0.03 14.83
C ILE A 161 6.11 1.48 14.40
N PHE A 162 6.04 2.40 15.38
CA PHE A 162 5.78 3.80 15.08
C PHE A 162 6.94 4.44 14.30
N GLY A 163 8.19 4.11 14.69
CA GLY A 163 9.39 4.52 13.96
C GLY A 163 9.39 4.02 12.52
N LEU A 164 9.05 2.74 12.29
CA LEU A 164 8.91 2.19 10.94
C LEU A 164 7.85 2.94 10.13
N ARG A 165 6.70 3.28 10.74
CA ARG A 165 5.63 4.06 10.08
C ARG A 165 6.07 5.47 9.70
N LEU A 166 6.88 6.12 10.55
CA LEU A 166 7.47 7.42 10.22
C LEU A 166 8.43 7.33 9.03
N VAL A 167 9.30 6.31 9.01
CA VAL A 167 10.23 6.06 7.90
C VAL A 167 9.47 5.77 6.61
N MET A 168 8.49 4.86 6.65
CA MET A 168 7.65 4.53 5.49
C MET A 168 6.86 5.73 4.98
N SER A 169 6.33 6.56 5.87
CA SER A 169 5.65 7.79 5.47
C SER A 169 6.56 8.73 4.68
N LYS A 170 7.82 8.90 5.13
CA LYS A 170 8.82 9.70 4.42
C LYS A 170 9.15 9.13 3.05
N LEU A 171 9.34 7.81 2.94
CA LEU A 171 9.63 7.13 1.67
C LEU A 171 8.47 7.25 0.68
N ILE A 172 7.24 6.98 1.12
CA ILE A 172 6.04 7.10 0.27
C ILE A 172 5.85 8.55 -0.19
N ARG A 173 6.04 9.53 0.70
CA ARG A 173 5.97 10.95 0.33
C ARG A 173 7.09 11.37 -0.62
N ALA A 174 8.28 10.79 -0.52
CA ALA A 174 9.35 11.01 -1.48
C ALA A 174 8.96 10.48 -2.87
N TRP A 175 8.49 9.23 -2.96
CA TRP A 175 8.05 8.63 -4.22
C TRP A 175 6.85 9.33 -4.85
N ALA A 176 5.93 9.84 -4.02
CA ALA A 176 4.80 10.63 -4.49
C ALA A 176 5.25 11.98 -5.09
N ARG A 177 6.28 12.63 -4.51
CA ARG A 177 6.86 13.87 -5.05
C ARG A 177 7.68 13.64 -6.32
N ASP A 178 8.32 12.48 -6.45
CA ASP A 178 9.12 12.11 -7.63
C ASP A 178 8.25 11.74 -8.85
N GLY A 179 6.91 11.89 -8.77
CA GLY A 179 5.99 11.60 -9.87
C GLY A 179 5.86 10.10 -10.20
N ARG A 180 6.46 9.20 -9.41
CA ARG A 180 6.35 7.74 -9.61
C ARG A 180 4.98 7.18 -9.25
N MET A 181 4.17 7.93 -8.49
CA MET A 181 2.80 7.54 -8.12
C MET A 181 1.72 8.29 -8.90
N GLU A 182 2.08 9.14 -9.87
CA GLU A 182 1.09 9.76 -10.75
C GLU A 182 0.54 8.73 -11.74
N ARG A 183 -0.78 8.52 -11.71
CA ARG A 183 -1.47 7.76 -12.75
C ARG A 183 -1.41 8.56 -14.07
N ARG A 184 -0.42 8.25 -14.90
CA ARG A 184 -0.33 8.80 -16.26
C ARG A 184 -1.28 8.01 -17.17
N ALA A 185 -2.50 8.53 -17.33
CA ALA A 185 -3.44 8.02 -18.32
C ALA A 185 -3.14 8.71 -19.67
N VAL A 186 -2.72 7.93 -20.67
CA VAL A 186 -2.61 8.41 -22.04
C VAL A 186 -3.87 7.95 -22.77
N ILE A 187 -4.73 8.89 -23.16
CA ILE A 187 -5.88 8.62 -24.02
C ILE A 187 -5.37 8.62 -25.46
N VAL A 188 -5.43 7.47 -26.14
CA VAL A 188 -5.05 7.37 -27.55
C VAL A 188 -6.29 7.14 -28.39
N GLY A 189 -6.63 8.12 -29.23
CA GLY A 189 -7.81 8.16 -30.08
C GLY A 189 -8.65 9.42 -29.84
N GLY A 190 -8.96 10.17 -30.90
CA GLY A 190 -9.82 11.35 -30.87
C GLY A 190 -11.15 11.03 -31.55
N GLY A 191 -12.17 10.68 -30.76
CA GLY A 191 -13.51 10.36 -31.27
C GLY A 191 -14.56 10.43 -30.16
N LYS A 192 -15.83 10.12 -30.49
CA LYS A 192 -16.95 10.21 -29.53
C LYS A 192 -16.69 9.47 -28.22
N ALA A 193 -15.99 8.34 -28.25
CA ALA A 193 -15.62 7.59 -27.04
C ALA A 193 -14.67 8.37 -26.11
N ALA A 194 -13.70 9.11 -26.66
CA ALA A 194 -12.80 9.95 -25.89
C ALA A 194 -13.53 11.17 -25.31
N GLU A 195 -14.46 11.76 -26.08
CA GLU A 195 -15.30 12.87 -25.63
C GLU A 195 -16.19 12.48 -24.44
N ILE A 196 -16.82 11.30 -24.50
CA ILE A 196 -17.65 10.77 -23.41
C ILE A 196 -16.79 10.52 -22.15
N LEU A 197 -15.58 9.98 -22.32
CA LEU A 197 -14.66 9.73 -21.21
C LEU A 197 -14.24 11.05 -20.54
N ILE A 198 -13.84 12.06 -21.31
CA ILE A 198 -13.45 13.38 -20.79
C ILE A 198 -14.62 13.99 -20.00
N ARG A 199 -15.83 13.98 -20.57
CA ARG A 199 -17.03 14.53 -19.94
C ARG A 199 -17.45 13.79 -18.66
N SER A 200 -17.04 12.52 -18.50
CA SER A 200 -17.28 11.74 -17.27
C SER A 200 -16.29 12.03 -16.15
N VAL A 201 -15.09 12.53 -16.47
CA VAL A 201 -14.02 12.83 -15.50
C VAL A 201 -14.03 14.30 -15.06
N GLU A 202 -14.65 15.19 -15.85
CA GLU A 202 -14.78 16.63 -15.54
C GLU A 202 -15.92 16.95 -14.55
N LYS A 203 -16.64 15.93 -14.05
CA LYS A 203 -17.61 16.04 -12.95
C LYS A 203 -16.97 15.71 -11.61
#